data_AF-A0A7S1W6A3-F1
#
_entry.id   AF-A0A7S1W6A3-F1
#
_cell.length_a   1.000
_cell.length_b   1.000
_cell.length_c   1.000
_cell.angle_alpha   90.00
_cell.angle_beta   90.00
_cell.angle_gamma   90.00
#
_symmetry.space_group_name_H-M   'P 1'
#
loop_
_entity.id
_entity.type
_entity.pdbx_description
1 polymer ?
#
loop_
_entity_poly.entity_id
_entity_poly.type
_entity_poly.pdbx_seq_one_letter_code
_entity_poly.pdbx_strand_id
1 'polypeptide(L)'
;TPVQARSNFTQAFTPISALSELSERDPRPQDHGRLVVRPTAAELTPLQFLLISSPRERKIVYTELRDFRSTTGRTYTLVDNGLVEPCDIAFDRIAGKLYVADRGQRAVFRYNLQADTSGQRHRLQTDGTRLTVLANRVVGGLTVDAYGAVFFTDEEARSVNRLPAELVLMLAASDLVAEDLGSVSELRLENASSSRLDGAMNAGARPAPTDAPEP
;
A
#
# COMPACT_ATOMS: atom_id res chain seq x y z
N THR A 1 34.76 12.31 25.84
CA THR A 1 35.74 12.35 24.73
C THR A 1 35.11 11.71 23.51
N PRO A 2 34.71 12.46 22.47
CA PRO A 2 34.03 11.88 21.30
C PRO A 2 35.06 11.53 20.21
N VAL A 3 34.93 10.33 19.63
CA VAL A 3 35.69 9.91 18.45
C VAL A 3 34.77 10.06 17.24
N GLN A 4 35.07 11.04 16.40
CA GLN A 4 34.56 11.14 15.04
C GLN A 4 35.38 10.20 14.13
N ALA A 5 34.71 9.51 13.21
CA ALA A 5 35.34 9.11 11.95
C ALA A 5 34.30 9.06 10.83
N ARG A 6 34.52 9.92 9.83
CA ARG A 6 33.73 10.11 8.61
C ARG A 6 34.11 9.06 7.58
N SER A 7 33.14 8.45 6.91
CA SER A 7 33.36 7.62 5.73
C SER A 7 33.08 8.42 4.45
N ASN A 8 34.13 8.72 3.68
CA ASN A 8 34.05 9.28 2.34
C ASN A 8 33.78 8.16 1.33
N PHE A 9 32.70 8.27 0.56
CA PHE A 9 32.40 7.35 -0.53
C PHE A 9 32.54 8.11 -1.86
N THR A 10 33.65 7.86 -2.56
CA THR A 10 33.91 8.39 -3.92
C THR A 10 33.54 7.31 -4.92
N GLN A 11 32.46 7.50 -5.68
CA GLN A 11 32.16 6.68 -6.85
C GLN A 11 32.67 7.38 -8.12
N ALA A 12 33.60 6.72 -8.80
CA ALA A 12 34.10 7.12 -10.10
C ALA A 12 33.13 6.69 -11.20
N PHE A 13 32.72 7.64 -12.04
CA PHE A 13 32.00 7.41 -13.29
C PHE A 13 32.98 6.95 -14.37
N THR A 14 32.76 5.76 -14.93
CA THR A 14 33.41 5.34 -16.18
C THR A 14 32.60 5.78 -17.40
N PRO A 15 33.23 6.37 -18.43
CA PRO A 15 32.54 6.82 -19.64
C PRO A 15 32.16 5.65 -20.55
N ILE A 16 30.96 5.72 -21.11
CA ILE A 16 30.46 4.84 -22.17
C ILE A 16 31.15 5.26 -23.47
N SER A 17 32.01 4.40 -23.99
CA SER A 17 32.60 4.52 -25.33
C SER A 17 32.57 3.14 -25.97
N ALA A 18 31.82 3.03 -27.06
CA ALA A 18 32.05 2.16 -28.24
C ALA A 18 30.71 1.75 -28.87
N LEU A 19 30.15 2.66 -29.69
CA LEU A 19 29.30 2.30 -30.82
C LEU A 19 30.21 2.24 -32.05
N SER A 20 30.52 1.04 -32.54
CA SER A 20 31.09 0.82 -33.87
C SER A 20 30.79 -0.62 -34.33
N GLU A 21 29.84 -0.69 -35.26
CA GLU A 21 29.86 -1.52 -36.47
C GLU A 21 30.64 -2.84 -36.46
N LEU A 22 29.91 -3.96 -36.33
CA LEU A 22 30.23 -5.23 -36.99
C LEU A 22 28.89 -5.88 -37.37
N SER A 23 28.52 -5.79 -38.64
CA SER A 23 28.83 -6.79 -39.67
C SER A 23 27.68 -7.78 -39.82
N GLU A 24 26.89 -7.50 -40.86
CA GLU A 24 25.94 -8.40 -41.49
C GLU A 24 26.60 -9.75 -41.81
N ARG A 25 26.29 -10.76 -41.00
CA ARG A 25 26.23 -12.14 -41.48
C ARG A 25 24.93 -12.72 -40.97
N ASP A 26 24.04 -12.98 -41.90
CA ASP A 26 22.75 -13.63 -41.74
C ASP A 26 22.92 -15.15 -41.94
N PRO A 27 23.10 -15.94 -40.86
CA PRO A 27 22.84 -17.37 -40.92
C PRO A 27 21.33 -17.57 -40.73
N ARG A 28 20.61 -17.76 -41.85
CA ARG A 28 19.20 -18.19 -41.78
C ARG A 28 19.10 -19.42 -40.87
N PRO A 29 18.42 -19.32 -39.72
CA PRO A 29 18.25 -20.46 -38.83
C PRO A 29 17.35 -21.46 -39.55
N GLN A 30 17.77 -22.72 -39.61
CA GLN A 30 16.90 -23.80 -40.04
C GLN A 30 15.73 -23.85 -39.06
N ASP A 31 14.53 -23.60 -39.58
CA ASP A 31 13.28 -23.55 -38.85
C ASP A 31 12.91 -24.96 -38.37
N HIS A 32 13.46 -25.34 -37.22
CA HIS A 32 13.06 -26.52 -36.49
C HIS A 32 11.69 -26.27 -35.89
N GLY A 33 10.65 -26.53 -36.70
CA GLY A 33 9.25 -26.75 -36.34
C GLY A 33 8.91 -26.32 -34.91
N ARG A 34 8.91 -25.00 -34.67
CA ARG A 34 8.55 -24.43 -33.38
C ARG A 34 7.09 -24.77 -33.15
N LEU A 35 6.84 -25.76 -32.29
CA LEU A 35 5.51 -26.11 -31.83
C LEU A 35 4.91 -24.83 -31.23
N VAL A 36 4.07 -24.14 -32.00
CA VAL A 36 3.26 -23.03 -31.51
C VAL A 36 2.22 -23.68 -30.61
N VAL A 37 2.59 -23.88 -29.35
CA VAL A 37 1.65 -24.23 -28.30
C VAL A 37 0.68 -23.06 -28.23
N ARG A 38 -0.46 -23.22 -28.90
CA ARG A 38 -1.55 -22.25 -28.78
C ARG A 38 -2.01 -22.33 -27.34
N PRO A 39 -1.92 -21.24 -26.56
CA PRO A 39 -2.49 -21.23 -25.23
C PRO A 39 -3.96 -21.60 -25.36
N THR A 40 -4.39 -22.57 -24.56
CA THR A 40 -5.80 -22.96 -24.55
C THR A 40 -6.62 -21.80 -24.00
N ALA A 41 -7.87 -21.63 -24.42
CA ALA A 41 -8.72 -20.53 -23.94
C ALA A 41 -8.87 -20.49 -22.40
N ALA A 42 -8.64 -21.62 -21.72
CA ALA A 42 -8.58 -21.73 -20.27
C ALA A 42 -7.35 -21.06 -19.62
N GLU A 43 -6.26 -20.82 -20.37
CA GLU A 43 -5.07 -20.11 -19.88
C GLU A 43 -5.19 -18.58 -19.98
N LEU A 44 -6.27 -18.06 -20.58
CA LEU A 44 -6.44 -16.62 -20.80
C LEU A 44 -7.25 -15.91 -19.71
N THR A 45 -7.93 -16.65 -18.84
CA THR A 45 -8.63 -16.06 -17.69
C THR A 45 -7.77 -16.19 -16.43
N PRO A 46 -7.23 -15.07 -15.90
CA PRO A 46 -6.43 -15.13 -14.69
C PRO A 46 -7.29 -15.65 -13.53
N LEU A 47 -6.65 -16.29 -12.55
CA LEU A 47 -7.29 -16.69 -11.30
C LEU A 47 -7.97 -15.49 -10.64
N GLN A 48 -9.26 -15.64 -10.36
CA GLN A 48 -10.10 -14.59 -9.79
C GLN A 48 -10.83 -15.08 -8.56
N PHE A 49 -10.99 -14.17 -7.60
CA PHE A 49 -11.79 -14.37 -6.41
C PHE A 49 -12.69 -13.16 -6.21
N LEU A 50 -13.89 -13.40 -5.68
CA LEU A 50 -14.76 -12.36 -5.13
C LEU A 50 -14.67 -12.42 -3.62
N LEU A 51 -14.23 -11.31 -3.00
CA LEU A 51 -14.31 -11.09 -1.57
C LEU A 51 -15.63 -10.38 -1.24
N ILE A 52 -16.27 -10.76 -0.14
CA ILE A 52 -17.60 -10.28 0.24
C ILE A 52 -17.60 -9.98 1.73
N SER A 53 -18.01 -8.78 2.10
CA SER A 53 -18.37 -8.48 3.48
C SER A 53 -19.82 -8.89 3.75
N SER A 54 -20.05 -9.63 4.85
CA SER A 54 -21.38 -10.03 5.30
C SER A 54 -21.66 -9.47 6.70
N PRO A 55 -22.11 -8.20 6.81
CA PRO A 55 -22.31 -7.53 8.10
C PRO A 55 -23.24 -8.30 9.05
N ARG A 56 -24.34 -8.87 8.52
CA ARG A 56 -25.33 -9.62 9.31
C ARG A 56 -24.78 -10.92 9.88
N GLU A 57 -23.89 -11.58 9.14
CA GLU A 57 -23.23 -12.81 9.62
C GLU A 57 -21.97 -12.51 10.45
N ARG A 58 -21.50 -11.26 10.43
CA ARG A 58 -20.25 -10.80 11.06
C ARG A 58 -19.02 -11.51 10.49
N LYS A 59 -19.00 -11.67 9.16
CA LYS A 59 -17.94 -12.42 8.47
C LYS A 59 -17.45 -11.69 7.23
N ILE A 60 -16.21 -12.00 6.86
CA ILE A 60 -15.71 -11.85 5.49
C ILE A 60 -15.68 -13.23 4.86
N VAL A 61 -16.25 -13.35 3.68
CA VAL A 61 -16.31 -14.60 2.91
C VAL A 61 -15.74 -14.38 1.51
N TYR A 62 -15.44 -15.47 0.80
CA TYR A 62 -14.95 -15.42 -0.57
C TYR A 62 -15.54 -16.52 -1.44
N THR A 63 -15.50 -16.34 -2.76
CA THR A 63 -15.67 -17.42 -3.74
C THR A 63 -14.64 -17.28 -4.85
N GLU A 64 -14.14 -18.41 -5.34
CA GLU A 64 -13.38 -18.45 -6.58
C GLU A 64 -14.33 -18.16 -7.77
N LEU A 65 -13.83 -17.43 -8.76
CA LEU A 65 -14.54 -17.10 -9.98
C LEU A 65 -13.86 -17.72 -11.21
N ARG A 66 -14.68 -18.17 -12.16
CA ARG A 66 -14.30 -18.48 -13.54
C ARG A 66 -15.36 -17.89 -14.46
N ASP A 67 -14.94 -17.13 -15.47
CA ASP A 67 -15.83 -16.42 -16.39
C ASP A 67 -16.88 -15.57 -15.65
N PHE A 68 -16.44 -14.85 -14.61
CA PHE A 68 -17.28 -14.03 -13.71
C PHE A 68 -18.40 -14.81 -13.00
N ARG A 69 -18.26 -16.13 -12.86
CA ARG A 69 -19.21 -17.00 -12.15
C ARG A 69 -18.52 -17.77 -11.04
N SER A 70 -19.21 -17.97 -9.92
CA SER A 70 -18.68 -18.82 -8.83
C SER A 70 -18.45 -20.23 -9.34
N THR A 71 -17.25 -20.78 -9.10
CA THR A 71 -16.89 -22.14 -9.52
C THR A 71 -17.66 -23.22 -8.76
N THR A 72 -18.13 -22.90 -7.55
CA THR A 72 -18.79 -23.87 -6.66
C THR A 72 -20.22 -23.50 -6.27
N GLY A 73 -20.70 -22.31 -6.64
CA GLY A 73 -22.03 -21.81 -6.26
C GLY A 73 -22.19 -21.52 -4.77
N ARG A 74 -21.09 -21.48 -4.00
CA ARG A 74 -21.09 -21.22 -2.56
C ARG A 74 -19.93 -20.32 -2.17
N THR A 75 -20.04 -19.71 -1.00
CA THR A 75 -18.98 -18.90 -0.38
C THR A 75 -18.24 -19.71 0.69
N TYR A 76 -17.00 -19.32 0.94
CA TYR A 76 -16.12 -19.88 1.97
C TYR A 76 -15.76 -18.78 2.96
N THR A 77 -15.72 -19.13 4.23
CA THR A 77 -15.36 -18.19 5.30
C THR A 77 -13.88 -17.85 5.25
N LEU A 78 -13.55 -16.56 5.34
CA LEU A 78 -12.18 -16.04 5.39
C LEU A 78 -11.84 -15.46 6.77
N VAL A 79 -12.80 -14.72 7.34
CA VAL A 79 -12.73 -14.16 8.70
C VAL A 79 -14.11 -14.33 9.34
N ASP A 80 -14.20 -14.97 10.50
CA ASP A 80 -15.47 -15.24 11.19
C ASP A 80 -15.51 -14.83 12.66
N ASN A 81 -14.44 -14.24 13.17
CA ASN A 81 -14.32 -13.93 14.58
C ASN A 81 -13.87 -12.47 14.79
N GLY A 82 -14.34 -11.88 15.88
CA GLY A 82 -13.93 -10.55 16.32
C GLY A 82 -14.48 -9.38 15.49
N LEU A 83 -15.39 -9.65 14.56
CA LEU A 83 -16.13 -8.64 13.79
C LEU A 83 -17.54 -8.41 14.39
N VAL A 84 -18.08 -7.21 14.22
CA VAL A 84 -19.43 -6.82 14.71
C VAL A 84 -20.30 -6.36 13.56
N GLU A 85 -19.83 -5.43 12.74
CA GLU A 85 -20.53 -4.93 11.55
C GLU A 85 -19.50 -4.56 10.46
N PRO A 86 -18.87 -5.56 9.81
CA PRO A 86 -17.93 -5.31 8.73
C PRO A 86 -18.67 -4.68 7.54
N CYS A 87 -18.41 -3.42 7.23
CA CYS A 87 -19.15 -2.66 6.24
C CYS A 87 -18.42 -2.54 4.89
N ASP A 88 -17.08 -2.56 4.90
CA ASP A 88 -16.28 -2.43 3.70
C ASP A 88 -14.95 -3.19 3.78
N ILE A 89 -14.36 -3.48 2.61
CA ILE A 89 -13.10 -4.20 2.47
C ILE A 89 -12.22 -3.59 1.37
N ALA A 90 -10.89 -3.63 1.55
CA ALA A 90 -9.95 -3.38 0.47
C ALA A 90 -8.76 -4.33 0.52
N PHE A 91 -8.22 -4.64 -0.65
CA PHE A 91 -7.14 -5.60 -0.79
C PHE A 91 -5.91 -4.92 -1.40
N ASP A 92 -4.83 -4.87 -0.63
CA ASP A 92 -3.51 -4.52 -1.11
C ASP A 92 -2.89 -5.76 -1.77
N ARG A 93 -2.93 -5.77 -3.10
CA ARG A 93 -2.44 -6.88 -3.91
C ARG A 93 -0.92 -7.04 -3.86
N ILE A 94 -0.19 -5.95 -3.63
CA ILE A 94 1.28 -5.96 -3.64
C ILE A 94 1.79 -6.55 -2.32
N ALA A 95 1.23 -6.11 -1.20
CA ALA A 95 1.64 -6.58 0.13
C ALA A 95 0.86 -7.83 0.62
N GLY A 96 -0.16 -8.25 -0.11
CA GLY A 96 -1.04 -9.37 0.27
C GLY A 96 -1.80 -9.08 1.57
N LYS A 97 -2.32 -7.87 1.73
CA LYS A 97 -3.03 -7.44 2.95
C LYS A 97 -4.50 -7.17 2.66
N LEU A 98 -5.37 -7.72 3.50
CA LEU A 98 -6.80 -7.43 3.49
C LEU A 98 -7.12 -6.47 4.62
N TYR A 99 -7.72 -5.33 4.28
CA TYR A 99 -8.23 -4.35 5.22
C TYR A 99 -9.75 -4.48 5.32
N VAL A 100 -10.28 -4.39 6.54
CA VAL A 100 -11.70 -4.53 6.84
C VAL A 100 -12.13 -3.36 7.71
N ALA A 101 -13.05 -2.52 7.22
CA ALA A 101 -13.73 -1.54 8.06
C ALA A 101 -14.86 -2.26 8.80
N ASP A 102 -14.84 -2.15 10.12
CA ASP A 102 -15.89 -2.66 10.98
C ASP A 102 -16.50 -1.49 11.74
N ARG A 103 -17.68 -1.07 11.27
CA ARG A 103 -18.42 0.05 11.83
C ARG A 103 -18.86 -0.23 13.27
N GLY A 104 -19.25 -1.46 13.55
CA GLY A 104 -19.71 -1.90 14.86
C GLY A 104 -18.58 -1.92 15.90
N GLN A 105 -17.35 -2.22 15.45
CA GLN A 105 -16.14 -2.12 16.28
C GLN A 105 -15.51 -0.72 16.29
N ARG A 106 -16.00 0.20 15.44
CA ARG A 106 -15.41 1.53 15.25
C ARG A 106 -13.91 1.45 14.95
N ALA A 107 -13.53 0.51 14.09
CA ALA A 107 -12.14 0.17 13.84
C ALA A 107 -11.91 -0.29 12.39
N VAL A 108 -10.65 -0.25 11.97
CA VAL A 108 -10.17 -0.91 10.75
C VAL A 108 -9.16 -1.98 11.14
N PHE A 109 -9.40 -3.20 10.65
CA PHE A 109 -8.54 -4.35 10.87
C PHE A 109 -7.74 -4.68 9.61
N ARG A 110 -6.53 -5.21 9.79
CA ARG A 110 -5.68 -5.74 8.73
C ARG A 110 -5.37 -7.21 8.98
N TYR A 111 -5.48 -8.03 7.94
CA TYR A 111 -5.15 -9.45 7.91
C TYR A 111 -4.12 -9.73 6.81
N ASN A 112 -3.25 -10.73 7.01
CA ASN A 112 -2.42 -11.24 5.93
C ASN A 112 -3.25 -12.21 5.10
N LEU A 113 -3.35 -11.97 3.79
CA LEU A 113 -4.13 -12.80 2.88
C LEU A 113 -3.20 -13.57 1.95
N GLN A 114 -3.33 -14.89 1.92
CA GLN A 114 -2.56 -15.77 1.07
C GLN A 114 -3.48 -16.57 0.16
N ALA A 115 -3.08 -16.72 -1.09
CA ALA A 115 -3.72 -17.63 -2.04
C ALA A 115 -2.92 -18.94 -2.09
N ASP A 116 -3.58 -20.06 -1.80
CA ASP A 116 -3.02 -21.38 -2.08
C ASP A 116 -3.54 -21.87 -3.42
N THR A 117 -2.61 -21.96 -4.37
CA THR A 117 -2.85 -22.38 -5.75
C THR A 117 -2.31 -23.76 -6.07
N SER A 118 -1.83 -24.50 -5.07
CA SER A 118 -1.19 -25.81 -5.26
C SER A 118 -2.17 -26.94 -5.57
N GLY A 119 -3.43 -26.78 -5.18
CA GLY A 119 -4.49 -27.77 -5.37
C GLY A 119 -5.30 -27.57 -6.64
N GLN A 120 -6.16 -28.56 -6.94
CA GLN A 120 -7.19 -28.48 -8.00
C GLN A 120 -8.21 -27.36 -7.76
N ARG A 121 -8.34 -26.90 -6.52
CA ARG A 121 -9.13 -25.73 -6.14
C ARG A 121 -8.22 -24.70 -5.51
N HIS A 122 -8.30 -23.47 -6.00
CA HIS A 122 -7.58 -22.37 -5.40
C HIS A 122 -8.35 -21.86 -4.18
N ARG A 123 -7.64 -21.57 -3.09
CA ARG A 123 -8.25 -21.09 -1.83
C ARG A 123 -7.58 -19.82 -1.34
N LEU A 124 -8.36 -19.00 -0.66
CA LEU A 124 -7.85 -17.86 0.10
C LEU A 124 -7.87 -18.22 1.58
N GLN A 125 -6.80 -17.85 2.27
CA GLN A 125 -6.67 -18.06 3.71
C GLN A 125 -6.00 -16.86 4.36
N THR A 126 -6.41 -16.58 5.60
CA THR A 126 -5.66 -15.67 6.46
C THR A 126 -4.69 -16.46 7.33
N ASP A 127 -3.64 -15.82 7.82
CA ASP A 127 -2.70 -16.42 8.78
C ASP A 127 -3.24 -16.41 10.23
N GLY A 128 -4.47 -15.92 10.44
CA GLY A 128 -5.08 -15.73 11.75
C GLY A 128 -4.58 -14.49 12.51
N THR A 129 -3.55 -13.79 12.02
CA THR A 129 -3.03 -12.58 12.66
C THR A 129 -3.91 -11.40 12.31
N ARG A 130 -4.48 -10.76 13.33
CA ARG A 130 -5.28 -9.54 13.20
C ARG A 130 -4.52 -8.35 13.80
N LEU A 131 -4.34 -7.30 13.00
CA LEU A 131 -3.84 -6.00 13.47
C LEU A 131 -4.96 -4.97 13.41
N THR A 132 -5.11 -4.17 14.46
CA THR A 132 -5.93 -2.94 14.44
C THR A 132 -5.08 -1.81 13.86
N VAL A 133 -5.45 -1.28 12.70
CA VAL A 133 -4.71 -0.16 12.07
C VAL A 133 -5.37 1.19 12.33
N LEU A 134 -6.62 1.18 12.78
CA LEU A 134 -7.35 2.37 13.19
C LEU A 134 -8.37 1.97 14.27
N ALA A 135 -8.49 2.78 15.32
CA ALA A 135 -9.44 2.57 16.41
C ALA A 135 -10.24 3.85 16.70
N ASN A 136 -11.39 3.69 17.37
CA ASN A 136 -12.26 4.78 17.81
C ASN A 136 -12.83 5.68 16.70
N ARG A 137 -13.04 5.13 15.49
CA ARG A 137 -13.59 5.87 14.33
C ARG A 137 -14.73 5.11 13.67
N VAL A 138 -15.80 5.80 13.30
CA VAL A 138 -16.90 5.20 12.54
C VAL A 138 -16.53 5.24 11.06
N VAL A 139 -15.88 4.17 10.59
CA VAL A 139 -15.43 4.09 9.21
C VAL A 139 -16.56 3.59 8.32
N GLY A 140 -16.88 4.34 7.27
CA GLY A 140 -17.93 3.97 6.30
C GLY A 140 -17.39 3.12 5.16
N GLY A 141 -16.33 3.61 4.50
CA GLY A 141 -15.64 2.92 3.42
C GLY A 141 -14.13 3.14 3.47
N LEU A 142 -13.38 2.25 2.82
CA LEU A 142 -11.93 2.31 2.75
C LEU A 142 -11.38 1.84 1.40
N THR A 143 -10.21 2.35 1.02
CA THR A 143 -9.43 1.88 -0.12
C THR A 143 -7.94 1.95 0.19
N VAL A 144 -7.12 1.29 -0.62
CA VAL A 144 -5.66 1.27 -0.47
C VAL A 144 -5.03 1.61 -1.80
N ASP A 145 -4.02 2.48 -1.78
CA ASP A 145 -3.26 2.81 -3.00
C ASP A 145 -2.16 1.77 -3.30
N ALA A 146 -1.45 1.95 -4.41
CA ALA A 146 -0.36 1.07 -4.82
C ALA A 146 0.87 1.11 -3.89
N TYR A 147 0.95 2.09 -2.98
CA TYR A 147 2.05 2.24 -2.03
C TYR A 147 1.69 1.74 -0.63
N GLY A 148 0.47 1.22 -0.44
CA GLY A 148 -0.02 0.70 0.83
C GLY A 148 -0.59 1.77 1.77
N ALA A 149 -0.81 3.01 1.31
CA ALA A 149 -1.51 4.01 2.11
C ALA A 149 -3.02 3.72 2.10
N VAL A 150 -3.64 3.79 3.29
CA VAL A 150 -5.07 3.52 3.47
C VAL A 150 -5.83 4.83 3.45
N PHE A 151 -6.84 4.92 2.61
CA PHE A 151 -7.79 6.04 2.59
C PHE A 151 -9.11 5.56 3.14
N PHE A 152 -9.76 6.37 3.97
CA PHE A 152 -11.02 5.97 4.59
C PHE A 152 -11.94 7.17 4.83
N THR A 153 -13.24 6.91 4.86
CA THR A 153 -14.25 7.89 5.25
C THR A 153 -14.57 7.76 6.73
N ASP A 154 -14.51 8.86 7.48
CA ASP A 154 -15.01 8.95 8.85
C ASP A 154 -16.40 9.58 8.82
N GLU A 155 -17.43 8.77 9.12
CA GLU A 155 -18.82 9.20 9.07
C GLU A 155 -19.16 10.22 10.16
N GLU A 156 -18.53 10.13 11.34
CA GLU A 156 -18.77 11.06 12.45
C GLU A 156 -18.08 12.40 12.22
N ALA A 157 -16.81 12.36 11.80
CA ALA A 157 -16.06 13.58 11.48
C ALA A 157 -16.45 14.19 10.13
N ARG A 158 -17.22 13.46 9.31
CA ARG A 158 -17.59 13.83 7.93
C ARG A 158 -16.37 14.20 7.08
N SER A 159 -15.32 13.40 7.20
CA SER A 159 -14.05 13.65 6.53
C SER A 159 -13.55 12.42 5.76
N VAL A 160 -12.73 12.67 4.75
CA VAL A 160 -11.90 11.65 4.12
C VAL A 160 -10.51 11.79 4.71
N ASN A 161 -9.97 10.71 5.23
CA ASN A 161 -8.69 10.70 5.90
C ASN A 161 -7.73 9.74 5.19
N ARG A 162 -6.43 10.00 5.35
CA ARG A 162 -5.35 9.18 4.83
C ARG A 162 -4.48 8.70 5.98
N LEU A 163 -4.22 7.40 6.00
CA LEU A 163 -3.25 6.75 6.87
C LEU A 163 -2.03 6.38 6.02
N PRO A 164 -0.89 7.09 6.16
CA PRO A 164 0.32 6.81 5.41
C PRO A 164 0.81 5.38 5.62
N ALA A 165 1.38 4.78 4.57
CA ALA A 165 1.93 3.42 4.62
C ALA A 165 2.97 3.25 5.74
N GLU A 166 3.79 4.27 6.01
CA GLU A 166 4.77 4.27 7.10
C GLU A 166 4.12 4.10 8.48
N LEU A 167 2.98 4.77 8.73
CA LEU A 167 2.23 4.58 9.98
C LEU A 167 1.69 3.15 10.08
N VAL A 168 1.18 2.61 8.97
CA VAL A 168 0.71 1.21 8.91
C VAL A 168 1.83 0.20 9.20
N LEU A 169 3.05 0.50 8.76
CA LEU A 169 4.24 -0.31 9.06
C LEU A 169 4.65 -0.19 10.53
N MET A 170 4.66 1.01 11.11
CA MET A 170 4.96 1.20 12.54
C MET A 170 3.93 0.52 13.45
N LEU A 171 2.64 0.57 13.10
CA LEU A 171 1.58 -0.18 13.80
C LEU A 171 1.85 -1.70 13.70
N ALA A 172 2.31 -2.18 12.55
CA ALA A 172 2.66 -3.59 12.37
C ALA A 172 3.88 -4.03 13.18
N ALA A 173 4.86 -3.12 13.33
CA ALA A 173 6.03 -3.33 14.16
C ALA A 173 5.73 -3.21 15.67
N SER A 174 4.50 -2.80 16.03
CA SER A 174 4.09 -2.48 17.41
C SER A 174 4.84 -1.27 18.02
N ASP A 175 5.42 -0.41 17.17
CA ASP A 175 6.06 0.84 17.58
C ASP A 175 5.03 1.94 17.89
N LEU A 176 3.81 1.78 17.37
CA LEU A 176 2.67 2.66 17.58
C LEU A 176 1.43 1.86 17.95
N VAL A 177 0.51 2.52 18.65
CA VAL A 177 -0.80 2.00 19.02
C VAL A 177 -1.88 2.77 18.23
N ALA A 178 -2.89 2.06 17.72
CA ALA A 178 -3.88 2.65 16.82
C ALA A 178 -4.72 3.74 17.48
N GLU A 179 -4.93 3.63 18.79
CA GLU A 179 -5.65 4.57 19.63
C GLU A 179 -4.93 5.93 19.78
N ASP A 180 -3.61 5.95 19.62
CA ASP A 180 -2.78 7.16 19.76
C ASP A 180 -2.74 7.99 18.47
N LEU A 181 -3.37 7.51 17.39
CA LEU A 181 -3.39 8.21 16.10
C LEU A 181 -4.27 9.47 16.17
N GLY A 182 -3.62 10.62 16.22
CA GLY A 182 -4.26 11.93 16.02
C GLY A 182 -4.54 12.23 14.55
N SER A 183 -5.58 13.02 14.29
CA SER A 183 -5.82 13.59 12.96
C SER A 183 -5.18 14.98 12.83
N VAL A 184 -4.57 15.26 11.69
CA VAL A 184 -4.03 16.58 11.36
C VAL A 184 -4.73 17.05 10.09
N SER A 185 -5.32 18.24 10.11
CA SER A 185 -5.92 18.82 8.91
C SER A 185 -4.84 19.29 7.94
N GLU A 186 -5.07 19.06 6.65
CA GLU A 186 -4.17 19.49 5.58
C GLU A 186 -3.93 21.00 5.62
N LEU A 187 -4.98 21.79 5.87
CA LEU A 187 -4.87 23.24 6.05
C LEU A 187 -3.84 23.65 7.13
N ARG A 188 -3.72 22.88 8.21
CA ARG A 188 -2.69 23.16 9.25
C ARG A 188 -1.29 22.82 8.76
N LEU A 189 -1.14 21.76 7.97
CA LEU A 189 0.15 21.38 7.37
C LEU A 189 0.59 22.41 6.33
N GLU A 190 -0.33 22.87 5.48
CA GLU A 190 -0.09 23.92 4.49
C GLU A 190 0.35 25.22 5.17
N ASN A 191 -0.41 25.72 6.15
CA ASN A 191 -0.05 26.94 6.88
C ASN A 191 1.31 26.82 7.59
N ALA A 192 1.60 25.66 8.19
CA ALA A 192 2.89 25.42 8.82
C ALA A 192 4.03 25.42 7.78
N SER A 193 3.80 24.86 6.59
CA SER A 193 4.78 24.85 5.51
C SER A 193 5.06 26.24 4.94
N SER A 194 4.02 27.05 4.73
CA SER A 194 4.15 28.44 4.27
C SER A 194 4.93 29.30 5.26
N SER A 195 4.62 29.18 6.56
CA SER A 195 5.33 29.95 7.61
C SER A 195 6.83 29.64 7.68
N ARG A 196 7.25 28.40 7.35
CA ARG A 196 8.67 28.02 7.30
C ARG A 196 9.40 28.63 6.11
N LEU A 197 8.71 28.78 4.98
CA LEU A 197 9.27 29.42 3.78
C LEU A 197 9.46 30.93 4.01
N ASP A 198 8.48 31.59 4.63
CA ASP A 198 8.57 33.02 4.94
C ASP A 198 9.70 33.33 5.93
N GLY A 199 9.87 32.47 6.96
CA GLY A 199 10.99 32.59 7.90
C GLY A 199 12.36 32.40 7.25
N ALA A 200 12.47 31.48 6.28
CA ALA A 200 13.71 31.25 5.55
C ALA A 200 14.07 32.40 4.59
N MET A 201 13.07 33.05 3.98
CA MET A 201 13.31 34.23 3.14
C MET A 201 13.71 35.46 3.95
N ASN A 202 13.17 35.63 5.16
CA ASN A 202 13.51 36.77 6.02
C ASN A 202 14.90 36.63 6.69
N ALA A 203 15.36 35.41 6.97
CA ALA A 203 16.69 35.15 7.53
C ALA A 203 17.85 35.42 6.54
N GLY A 204 17.55 35.61 5.25
CA GLY A 204 18.51 35.98 4.22
C GLY A 204 18.78 37.50 4.11
N ALA A 205 18.06 38.34 4.87
CA ALA A 205 18.33 39.77 4.93
C ALA A 205 19.69 40.01 5.62
N ARG A 206 20.74 40.15 4.80
CA ARG A 206 22.07 40.58 5.26
C ARG A 206 21.91 41.80 6.17
N PRO A 207 22.48 41.81 7.39
CA PRO A 207 22.51 43.02 8.20
C PRO A 207 23.11 44.14 7.35
N ALA A 208 22.41 45.28 7.31
CA ALA A 208 22.86 46.45 6.56
C ALA A 208 24.30 46.79 6.98
N PRO A 209 25.16 47.20 6.02
CA PRO A 209 26.52 47.61 6.34
C PRO A 209 26.47 48.68 7.42
N THR A 210 27.05 48.37 8.57
CA THR A 210 27.13 49.26 9.72
C THR A 210 27.85 50.53 9.28
N ASP A 211 27.17 51.67 9.38
CA ASP A 211 27.76 52.97 9.05
C ASP A 211 29.03 53.19 9.86
N ALA A 212 30.05 53.68 9.16
CA ALA A 212 31.34 54.01 9.75
C ALA A 212 31.18 55.17 10.75
N PRO A 213 31.93 55.17 11.86
CA PRO A 213 31.88 56.26 12.84
C PRO A 213 32.35 57.57 12.21
N GLU A 214 31.56 58.64 12.38
CA GLU A 214 31.95 59.99 11.99
C GLU A 214 33.12 60.52 12.86
N PRO A 215 34.06 61.28 12.27
CA PRO A 215 35.24 61.82 12.94
C PRO A 215 34.97 63.02 13.84
#